data_AF-A0A4Z1T6B9-F1
#
_entry.id   AF-A0A4Z1T6B9-F1
#
_cell.length_a   1.000
_cell.length_b   1.000
_cell.length_c   1.000
_cell.angle_alpha   90.00
_cell.angle_beta   90.00
_cell.angle_gamma   90.00
#
_symmetry.space_group_name_H-M   'P 1'
#
loop_
_entity.id
_entity.type
_entity.pdbx_description
1 polymer ?
#
loop_
_entity_poly.entity_id
_entity_poly.type
_entity_poly.pdbx_seq_one_letter_code
_entity_poly.pdbx_strand_id
1 'polypeptide(L)'
;MGVKNARALSCTEGGASGNCKAGSCLDLGTLGKVCKECATTTEASIDGTCSSTVGSNTCSNGVCTACDTSGTKFLFYGGCYDQGSVDKGAALCSAASSGLCTTRATAATSLFARKDQTGSETMKNGLYECSDDSPAAGGVSHCSSCDDNPQKDQTVTCNGCEDGFYLDGGKCVPCTDSNCLQCDAKDQCNTCKEGFGPVLDSAQASISSCTDCTALDASCTSCANLGLGLFCSACKDGKVPIDGKCVDVNDKLCTASSGSCSACLNGHTLYLGGCYSPDKAAVLGLCAKESQVIVGSASVCSQCQQGFVPIDGSCAPIKAVNTVTRSTQNICLKADGTTAVDAKATKCEACIKTQVGTSDYFLFNGGCYPMSAGSSTVGDSICSAASNGVCSTVKATSGFYLDNGNIVQCPGGCQCTSSTTCTACTFGYVAETSGATTTCKACSSVISGCTTCTADKCTLCWDGSTPTKDACPSPPSSSSSGLSGGAIAGIVIAVLLVLGGLGGFLGWWFGCRGK
;
A
#
# COMPACT_ATOMS: atom_id res chain seq x y z
N MET A 1 -14.30 31.01 -2.26
CA MET A 1 -13.89 31.21 -3.67
C MET A 1 -13.04 30.01 -4.04
N GLY A 2 -13.60 29.13 -4.87
CA GLY A 2 -13.06 27.78 -5.09
C GLY A 2 -11.78 27.79 -5.93
N VAL A 3 -10.77 27.05 -5.46
CA VAL A 3 -9.59 26.68 -6.23
C VAL A 3 -10.03 25.70 -7.31
N LYS A 4 -10.21 26.17 -8.55
CA LYS A 4 -10.29 25.30 -9.72
C LYS A 4 -8.87 24.77 -9.99
N ASN A 5 -8.54 23.63 -9.40
CA ASN A 5 -7.32 22.90 -9.76
C ASN A 5 -7.39 22.49 -11.23
N ALA A 6 -6.27 22.72 -11.93
CA ALA A 6 -6.09 22.66 -13.36
C ALA A 6 -6.51 21.31 -14.01
N ARG A 7 -7.41 21.39 -14.99
CA ARG A 7 -7.56 20.40 -16.08
C ARG A 7 -8.04 21.17 -17.32
N ALA A 8 -7.11 21.68 -18.13
CA ALA A 8 -7.45 22.52 -19.29
C ALA A 8 -7.04 21.93 -20.64
N LEU A 9 -6.00 21.08 -20.68
CA LEU A 9 -5.56 20.41 -21.90
C LEU A 9 -5.99 18.93 -21.87
N SER A 10 -6.84 18.56 -22.81
CA SER A 10 -7.34 17.19 -22.98
C SER A 10 -7.20 16.78 -24.44
N CYS A 11 -6.72 15.56 -24.66
CA CYS A 11 -6.52 15.00 -25.99
C CYS A 11 -7.24 13.66 -26.08
N THR A 12 -7.99 13.44 -27.15
CA THR A 12 -8.70 12.19 -27.43
C THR A 12 -8.19 11.62 -28.74
N GLU A 13 -7.75 10.37 -28.74
CA GLU A 13 -7.29 9.69 -29.94
C GLU A 13 -8.45 9.04 -30.71
N GLY A 14 -8.36 9.01 -32.03
CA GLY A 14 -9.31 8.30 -32.89
C GLY A 14 -9.19 8.67 -34.36
N GLY A 15 -10.09 8.15 -35.19
CA GLY A 15 -10.09 8.43 -36.65
C GLY A 15 -11.07 9.52 -37.10
N ALA A 16 -11.85 10.08 -36.17
CA ALA A 16 -12.88 11.07 -36.50
C ALA A 16 -12.29 12.50 -36.52
N SER A 17 -12.99 13.42 -37.21
CA SER A 17 -12.73 14.86 -37.12
C SER A 17 -12.81 15.33 -35.66
N GLY A 18 -11.91 16.23 -35.29
CA GLY A 18 -11.72 16.71 -33.92
C GLY A 18 -10.86 15.81 -33.03
N ASN A 19 -10.56 14.58 -33.45
CA ASN A 19 -9.69 13.68 -32.69
C ASN A 19 -8.22 13.80 -33.12
N CYS A 20 -7.35 13.50 -32.17
CA CYS A 20 -5.93 13.32 -32.44
C CYS A 20 -5.69 11.96 -33.11
N LYS A 21 -4.71 11.89 -33.98
CA LYS A 21 -4.26 10.62 -34.54
C LYS A 21 -3.75 9.70 -33.41
N ALA A 22 -3.91 8.39 -33.59
CA ALA A 22 -3.43 7.40 -32.61
C ALA A 22 -1.92 7.57 -32.35
N GLY A 23 -1.53 7.63 -31.07
CA GLY A 23 -0.15 7.89 -30.62
C GLY A 23 0.29 9.35 -30.69
N SER A 24 -0.58 10.27 -31.12
CA SER A 24 -0.24 11.70 -31.28
C SER A 24 -0.70 12.57 -30.11
N CYS A 25 -1.35 12.00 -29.09
CA CYS A 25 -1.59 12.71 -27.84
C CYS A 25 -0.31 12.76 -26.99
N LEU A 26 0.25 13.95 -26.83
CA LEU A 26 1.40 14.21 -25.97
C LEU A 26 0.96 14.51 -24.55
N ASP A 27 1.57 13.83 -23.57
CA ASP A 27 1.30 14.04 -22.15
C ASP A 27 2.33 14.98 -21.54
N LEU A 28 1.87 16.13 -21.05
CA LEU A 28 2.71 17.15 -20.42
C LEU A 28 2.64 17.08 -18.89
N GLY A 29 2.19 15.95 -18.34
CA GLY A 29 2.07 15.70 -16.91
C GLY A 29 0.94 16.51 -16.30
N THR A 30 1.26 17.35 -15.31
CA THR A 30 0.26 18.15 -14.57
C THR A 30 -0.45 19.19 -15.43
N LEU A 31 0.12 19.55 -16.59
CA LEU A 31 -0.50 20.45 -17.57
C LEU A 31 -1.63 19.79 -18.38
N GLY A 32 -1.66 18.46 -18.46
CA GLY A 32 -2.61 17.69 -19.26
C GLY A 32 -2.03 17.24 -20.60
N LYS A 33 -2.91 16.92 -21.57
CA LYS A 33 -2.53 16.32 -22.86
C LYS A 33 -2.85 17.25 -24.03
N VAL A 34 -1.94 17.32 -25.01
CA VAL A 34 -2.10 18.10 -26.24
C VAL A 34 -1.99 17.21 -27.48
N CYS A 35 -2.69 17.57 -28.56
CA CYS A 35 -2.58 16.85 -29.81
C CYS A 35 -1.42 17.35 -30.67
N LYS A 36 -0.55 16.45 -31.12
CA LYS A 36 0.57 16.76 -32.04
C LYS A 36 0.17 16.70 -33.52
N GLU A 37 -0.74 15.79 -33.86
CA GLU A 37 -1.18 15.54 -35.23
C GLU A 37 -2.65 15.13 -35.25
N CYS A 38 -3.45 15.83 -36.04
CA CYS A 38 -4.86 15.53 -36.20
C CYS A 38 -5.10 14.28 -37.04
N ALA A 39 -6.17 13.56 -36.71
CA ALA A 39 -6.53 12.33 -37.40
C ALA A 39 -6.92 12.56 -38.87
N THR A 40 -7.47 13.74 -39.19
CA THR A 40 -7.89 14.10 -40.54
C THR A 40 -6.95 15.10 -41.19
N THR A 41 -6.79 15.01 -42.50
CA THR A 41 -5.89 15.89 -43.27
C THR A 41 -6.45 17.30 -43.48
N THR A 42 -7.73 17.51 -43.19
CA THR A 42 -8.44 18.79 -43.31
C THR A 42 -8.36 19.64 -42.05
N GLU A 43 -7.73 19.12 -41.00
CA GLU A 43 -7.56 19.79 -39.70
C GLU A 43 -6.07 19.99 -39.40
N ALA A 44 -5.77 20.84 -38.43
CA ALA A 44 -4.45 20.92 -37.81
C ALA A 44 -4.57 21.18 -36.31
N SER A 45 -3.50 20.90 -35.57
CA SER A 45 -3.45 21.15 -34.14
C SER A 45 -3.30 22.65 -33.85
N ILE A 46 -4.34 23.23 -33.27
CA ILE A 46 -4.40 24.62 -32.83
C ILE A 46 -4.71 24.64 -31.33
N ASP A 47 -3.80 25.23 -30.56
CA ASP A 47 -3.81 25.23 -29.09
C ASP A 47 -4.03 23.81 -28.51
N GLY A 48 -3.37 22.82 -29.09
CA GLY A 48 -3.41 21.42 -28.64
C GLY A 48 -4.69 20.67 -29.02
N THR A 49 -5.59 21.26 -29.80
CA THR A 49 -6.85 20.66 -30.26
C THR A 49 -6.98 20.68 -31.77
N CYS A 50 -7.65 19.68 -32.35
CA CYS A 50 -7.83 19.61 -33.80
C CYS A 50 -8.90 20.58 -34.29
N SER A 51 -8.53 21.40 -35.27
CA SER A 51 -9.37 22.44 -35.83
C SER A 51 -9.20 22.53 -37.35
N SER A 52 -10.30 22.68 -38.07
CA SER A 52 -10.29 23.01 -39.51
C SER A 52 -9.97 24.49 -39.77
N THR A 53 -10.00 25.33 -38.74
CA THR A 53 -9.71 26.77 -38.83
C THR A 53 -8.29 27.02 -38.34
N VAL A 54 -7.34 27.13 -39.28
CA VAL A 54 -5.91 27.26 -38.99
C VAL A 54 -5.39 28.71 -39.04
N GLY A 55 -6.19 29.66 -39.54
CA GLY A 55 -5.80 31.07 -39.65
C GLY A 55 -4.59 31.29 -40.56
N SER A 56 -3.71 32.22 -40.19
CA SER A 56 -2.46 32.53 -40.92
C SER A 56 -1.32 31.53 -40.69
N ASN A 57 -1.57 30.41 -40.02
CA ASN A 57 -0.55 29.40 -39.75
C ASN A 57 -0.29 28.55 -41.00
N THR A 58 0.93 28.03 -41.14
CA THR A 58 1.30 27.10 -42.20
C THR A 58 1.12 25.67 -41.69
N CYS A 59 0.00 25.05 -42.05
CA CYS A 59 -0.35 23.71 -41.62
C CYS A 59 -0.80 22.84 -42.79
N SER A 60 -0.48 21.55 -42.75
CA SER A 60 -0.84 20.56 -43.76
C SER A 60 -0.89 19.17 -43.11
N ASN A 61 -1.83 18.34 -43.56
CA ASN A 61 -1.93 16.93 -43.16
C ASN A 61 -1.94 16.72 -41.64
N GLY A 62 -2.75 17.48 -40.90
CA GLY A 62 -2.91 17.30 -39.46
C GLY A 62 -1.88 18.02 -38.59
N VAL A 63 -0.81 18.58 -39.17
CA VAL A 63 0.28 19.26 -38.43
C VAL A 63 0.57 20.66 -38.95
N CYS A 64 1.10 21.52 -38.09
CA CYS A 64 1.64 22.82 -38.43
C CYS A 64 3.17 22.78 -38.49
N THR A 65 3.75 23.44 -39.49
CA THR A 65 5.21 23.54 -39.66
C THR A 65 5.72 24.95 -39.38
N ALA A 66 4.84 25.95 -39.41
CA ALA A 66 5.14 27.31 -38.98
C ALA A 66 3.87 27.99 -38.48
N CYS A 67 4.02 28.82 -37.45
CA CYS A 67 2.93 29.62 -36.92
C CYS A 67 3.06 31.08 -37.35
N ASP A 68 1.93 31.78 -37.29
CA ASP A 68 1.87 33.21 -37.55
C ASP A 68 2.95 33.98 -36.77
N THR A 69 3.81 34.69 -37.50
CA THR A 69 4.95 35.42 -36.93
C THR A 69 4.59 36.83 -36.49
N SER A 70 3.37 37.30 -36.78
CA SER A 70 2.95 38.69 -36.55
C SER A 70 2.39 38.97 -35.14
N GLY A 71 2.40 37.98 -34.25
CA GLY A 71 1.81 38.10 -32.91
C GLY A 71 2.36 37.11 -31.88
N THR A 72 1.48 36.68 -30.98
CA THR A 72 1.77 35.87 -29.79
C THR A 72 1.77 34.36 -30.02
N LYS A 73 1.77 33.93 -31.29
CA LYS A 73 1.69 32.51 -31.63
C LYS A 73 3.07 31.87 -31.69
N PHE A 74 3.13 30.58 -31.37
CA PHE A 74 4.36 29.78 -31.42
C PHE A 74 4.11 28.33 -31.82
N LEU A 75 5.15 27.72 -32.41
CA LEU A 75 5.14 26.32 -32.78
C LEU A 75 5.61 25.44 -31.61
N PHE A 76 4.89 24.34 -31.37
CA PHE A 76 5.26 23.31 -30.40
C PHE A 76 4.75 21.94 -30.90
N TYR A 77 5.66 20.97 -31.11
CA TYR A 77 5.39 19.62 -31.65
C TYR A 77 4.22 19.51 -32.64
N GLY A 78 4.33 20.18 -33.79
CA GLY A 78 3.33 20.07 -34.87
C GLY A 78 2.03 20.83 -34.63
N GLY A 79 1.91 21.61 -33.55
CA GLY A 79 0.76 22.48 -33.29
C GLY A 79 1.15 23.96 -33.17
N CYS A 80 0.20 24.84 -33.51
CA CYS A 80 0.32 26.27 -33.28
C CYS A 80 -0.46 26.70 -32.04
N TYR A 81 0.23 27.32 -31.10
CA TYR A 81 -0.31 27.73 -29.80
C TYR A 81 -0.26 29.24 -29.68
N ASP A 82 -1.20 29.84 -28.95
CA ASP A 82 -1.25 31.27 -28.72
C ASP A 82 -1.01 31.60 -27.23
N GLN A 83 0.00 32.42 -26.95
CA GLN A 83 0.26 32.94 -25.59
C GLN A 83 -0.93 33.75 -25.05
N GLY A 84 -1.80 34.28 -25.91
CA GLY A 84 -3.05 34.94 -25.52
C GLY A 84 -4.16 33.97 -25.07
N SER A 85 -4.06 32.68 -25.40
CA SER A 85 -5.03 31.66 -25.01
C SER A 85 -4.78 31.18 -23.58
N VAL A 86 -5.55 31.73 -22.63
CA VAL A 86 -5.54 31.36 -21.21
C VAL A 86 -5.75 29.84 -21.08
N ASP A 87 -4.96 29.21 -20.22
CA ASP A 87 -4.95 27.76 -19.94
C ASP A 87 -4.55 26.83 -21.12
N LYS A 88 -4.15 27.39 -22.27
CA LYS A 88 -3.61 26.63 -23.41
C LYS A 88 -2.18 27.07 -23.75
N GLY A 89 -1.99 27.89 -24.79
CA GLY A 89 -0.65 28.38 -25.16
C GLY A 89 0.02 29.18 -24.04
N ALA A 90 -0.74 29.95 -23.25
CA ALA A 90 -0.23 30.65 -22.06
C ALA A 90 0.30 29.70 -20.96
N ALA A 91 -0.22 28.47 -20.90
CA ALA A 91 0.22 27.47 -19.93
C ALA A 91 1.57 26.83 -20.33
N LEU A 92 1.96 26.92 -21.60
CA LEU A 92 3.22 26.38 -22.11
C LEU A 92 4.29 27.47 -22.24
N CYS A 93 3.89 28.66 -22.68
CA CYS A 93 4.78 29.77 -23.01
C CYS A 93 4.29 31.09 -22.41
N SER A 94 5.15 31.78 -21.66
CA SER A 94 4.87 33.08 -21.06
C SER A 94 5.24 34.26 -21.96
N ALA A 95 6.07 34.04 -22.99
CA ALA A 95 6.38 35.05 -24.01
C ALA A 95 6.71 34.39 -25.35
N ALA A 96 6.00 34.77 -26.41
CA ALA A 96 6.25 34.28 -27.77
C ALA A 96 6.60 35.44 -28.72
N SER A 97 7.44 35.15 -29.72
CA SER A 97 7.79 36.11 -30.77
C SER A 97 8.21 35.37 -32.04
N SER A 98 7.84 35.91 -33.20
CA SER A 98 8.24 35.38 -34.52
C SER A 98 7.92 33.90 -34.70
N GLY A 99 6.78 33.42 -34.19
CA GLY A 99 6.37 32.03 -34.31
C GLY A 99 7.09 31.07 -33.35
N LEU A 100 7.87 31.57 -32.39
CA LEU A 100 8.64 30.77 -31.44
C LEU A 100 8.31 31.16 -30.00
N CYS A 101 8.34 30.18 -29.09
CA CYS A 101 8.30 30.46 -27.68
C CYS A 101 9.68 30.99 -27.25
N THR A 102 9.69 32.22 -26.76
CA THR A 102 10.91 32.82 -26.23
C THR A 102 11.00 32.68 -24.73
N THR A 103 9.94 32.44 -23.97
CA THR A 103 10.05 32.18 -22.53
C THR A 103 9.03 31.13 -22.12
N ARG A 104 9.48 30.05 -21.50
CA ARG A 104 8.62 29.00 -20.97
C ARG A 104 7.67 29.57 -19.90
N ALA A 105 6.48 29.00 -19.77
CA ALA A 105 5.63 29.29 -18.61
C ALA A 105 6.25 28.71 -17.32
N THR A 106 6.15 29.43 -16.19
CA THR A 106 6.77 29.01 -14.93
C THR A 106 6.26 27.66 -14.44
N ALA A 107 4.99 27.35 -14.67
CA ALA A 107 4.38 26.08 -14.27
C ALA A 107 4.73 24.90 -15.19
N ALA A 108 5.31 25.15 -16.37
CA ALA A 108 5.62 24.13 -17.36
C ALA A 108 7.00 23.51 -17.13
N THR A 109 7.24 22.95 -15.95
CA THR A 109 8.56 22.44 -15.55
C THR A 109 9.07 21.26 -16.38
N SER A 110 8.17 20.57 -17.08
CA SER A 110 8.46 19.47 -18.03
C SER A 110 8.91 19.94 -19.41
N LEU A 111 8.92 21.25 -19.66
CA LEU A 111 9.35 21.86 -20.91
C LEU A 111 10.60 22.71 -20.70
N PHE A 112 11.26 23.13 -21.77
CA PHE A 112 12.25 24.20 -21.75
C PHE A 112 12.22 25.00 -23.05
N ALA A 113 12.44 26.31 -22.93
CA ALA A 113 12.55 27.21 -24.07
C ALA A 113 14.03 27.42 -24.42
N ARG A 114 14.39 27.20 -25.70
CA ARG A 114 15.68 27.60 -26.24
C ARG A 114 15.58 28.96 -26.90
N LYS A 115 16.34 29.93 -26.38
CA LYS A 115 16.42 31.29 -26.92
C LYS A 115 17.77 31.53 -27.60
N ASP A 116 17.76 32.41 -28.61
CA ASP A 116 18.93 33.13 -29.09
C ASP A 116 20.15 32.25 -29.50
N GLN A 117 19.91 31.02 -30.00
CA GLN A 117 20.97 30.17 -30.56
C GLN A 117 21.26 30.52 -32.02
N THR A 118 21.41 31.82 -32.30
CA THR A 118 21.65 32.33 -33.66
C THR A 118 22.91 31.66 -34.23
N GLY A 119 22.75 30.86 -35.28
CA GLY A 119 23.84 30.09 -35.91
C GLY A 119 24.22 28.77 -35.22
N SER A 120 23.33 28.12 -34.46
CA SER A 120 23.52 26.70 -34.09
C SER A 120 23.19 25.78 -35.28
N GLU A 121 24.16 24.93 -35.65
CA GLU A 121 23.99 23.93 -36.71
C GLU A 121 23.29 22.67 -36.19
N THR A 122 23.34 22.42 -34.89
CA THR A 122 22.89 21.17 -34.24
C THR A 122 21.55 21.32 -33.52
N MET A 123 21.34 22.42 -32.79
CA MET A 123 20.13 22.67 -31.97
C MET A 123 19.34 23.88 -32.51
N LYS A 124 18.02 23.91 -32.31
CA LYS A 124 17.14 24.97 -32.85
C LYS A 124 16.38 25.71 -31.76
N ASN A 125 16.12 27.01 -31.95
CA ASN A 125 15.25 27.79 -31.06
C ASN A 125 13.82 27.25 -31.08
N GLY A 126 13.16 27.25 -29.93
CA GLY A 126 11.81 26.70 -29.80
C GLY A 126 11.49 26.27 -28.37
N LEU A 127 10.32 25.66 -28.20
CA LEU A 127 9.89 25.02 -26.97
C LEU A 127 9.98 23.50 -27.16
N TYR A 128 10.60 22.80 -26.22
CA TYR A 128 10.80 21.36 -26.27
C TYR A 128 10.44 20.71 -24.94
N GLU A 129 10.17 19.42 -24.97
CA GLU A 129 10.04 18.60 -23.76
C GLU A 129 11.42 18.32 -23.17
N CYS A 130 11.52 18.32 -21.83
CA CYS A 130 12.75 17.95 -21.14
C CYS A 130 13.25 16.56 -21.54
N SER A 131 12.34 15.65 -21.91
CA SER A 131 12.63 14.28 -22.33
C SER A 131 13.06 14.14 -23.80
N ASP A 132 12.94 15.19 -24.62
CA ASP A 132 13.33 15.15 -26.04
C ASP A 132 14.84 15.21 -26.20
N ASP A 133 15.48 14.04 -26.20
CA ASP A 133 16.92 13.87 -26.37
C ASP A 133 17.38 13.94 -27.84
N SER A 134 16.50 14.36 -28.75
CA SER A 134 16.88 14.53 -30.16
C SER A 134 18.00 15.58 -30.28
N PRO A 135 18.88 15.44 -31.29
CA PRO A 135 19.96 16.40 -31.50
C PRO A 135 19.48 17.85 -31.67
N ALA A 136 18.26 18.06 -32.16
CA ALA A 136 17.65 19.37 -32.39
C ALA A 136 17.13 20.03 -31.09
N ALA A 137 16.65 19.21 -30.15
CA ALA A 137 16.08 19.65 -28.88
C ALA A 137 17.13 19.70 -27.76
N GLY A 138 18.00 18.69 -27.64
CA GLY A 138 19.01 18.62 -26.57
C GLY A 138 18.43 18.50 -25.16
N GLY A 139 17.33 17.78 -25.01
CA GLY A 139 16.81 17.29 -23.74
C GLY A 139 17.59 16.08 -23.22
N VAL A 140 17.05 15.43 -22.18
CA VAL A 140 17.60 14.24 -21.53
C VAL A 140 16.53 13.17 -21.51
N SER A 141 16.80 12.00 -22.08
CA SER A 141 15.84 10.89 -22.12
C SER A 141 15.25 10.59 -20.74
N HIS A 142 13.93 10.39 -20.67
CA HIS A 142 13.17 10.15 -19.43
C HIS A 142 13.21 11.27 -18.39
N CYS A 143 13.53 12.50 -18.80
CA CYS A 143 13.52 13.65 -17.91
C CYS A 143 12.12 14.28 -17.81
N SER A 144 11.55 14.27 -16.60
CA SER A 144 10.24 14.84 -16.32
C SER A 144 10.29 16.33 -15.96
N SER A 145 11.45 16.83 -15.53
CA SER A 145 11.64 18.26 -15.28
C SER A 145 13.08 18.70 -15.45
N CYS A 146 13.28 19.90 -15.98
CA CYS A 146 14.59 20.41 -16.33
C CYS A 146 14.71 21.93 -16.19
N ASP A 147 15.95 22.41 -16.16
CA ASP A 147 16.25 23.83 -16.17
C ASP A 147 15.70 24.51 -17.44
N ASP A 148 15.33 25.79 -17.34
CA ASP A 148 14.92 26.56 -18.51
C ASP A 148 16.13 27.25 -19.15
N ASN A 149 16.04 27.50 -20.46
CA ASN A 149 16.98 28.34 -21.21
C ASN A 149 18.47 27.90 -21.10
N PRO A 150 18.82 26.70 -21.61
CA PRO A 150 20.20 26.22 -21.66
C PRO A 150 21.10 27.12 -22.53
N GLN A 151 22.40 27.11 -22.26
CA GLN A 151 23.38 27.85 -23.08
C GLN A 151 23.47 27.27 -24.51
N LYS A 152 24.13 28.01 -25.41
CA LYS A 152 24.33 27.61 -26.81
C LYS A 152 24.95 26.21 -26.90
N ASP A 153 24.34 25.34 -27.71
CA ASP A 153 24.78 23.95 -27.96
C ASP A 153 24.94 23.07 -26.70
N GLN A 154 24.24 23.42 -25.61
CA GLN A 154 24.26 22.66 -24.35
C GLN A 154 22.97 21.86 -24.16
N THR A 155 23.09 20.63 -23.66
CA THR A 155 21.95 19.83 -23.18
C THR A 155 21.36 20.43 -21.92
N VAL A 156 20.07 20.28 -21.72
CA VAL A 156 19.42 20.75 -20.49
C VAL A 156 19.86 19.94 -19.26
N THR A 157 19.91 20.56 -18.09
CA THR A 157 20.11 19.83 -16.83
C THR A 157 18.78 19.22 -16.39
N CYS A 158 18.76 17.91 -16.20
CA CYS A 158 17.59 17.23 -15.67
C CYS A 158 17.52 17.36 -14.14
N ASN A 159 16.37 17.77 -13.62
CA ASN A 159 16.09 17.97 -12.20
C ASN A 159 15.17 16.88 -11.62
N GLY A 160 14.47 16.14 -12.46
CA GLY A 160 13.60 15.05 -12.07
C GLY A 160 13.33 14.11 -13.24
N CYS A 161 13.18 12.84 -12.94
CA CYS A 161 12.98 11.80 -13.93
C CYS A 161 11.51 11.35 -13.98
N GLU A 162 11.14 10.73 -15.09
CA GLU A 162 9.86 10.03 -15.25
C GLU A 162 9.77 8.83 -14.30
N ASP A 163 8.55 8.36 -14.06
CA ASP A 163 8.31 7.18 -13.22
C ASP A 163 9.10 5.95 -13.72
N GLY A 164 9.71 5.23 -12.79
CA GLY A 164 10.59 4.10 -13.08
C GLY A 164 12.05 4.48 -13.31
N PHE A 165 12.42 5.76 -13.16
CA PHE A 165 13.78 6.26 -13.28
C PHE A 165 14.19 7.11 -12.09
N TYR A 166 15.49 7.09 -11.77
CA TYR A 166 16.10 7.95 -10.77
C TYR A 166 17.19 8.82 -11.39
N LEU A 167 17.46 9.97 -10.76
CA LEU A 167 18.44 10.93 -11.25
C LEU A 167 19.85 10.54 -10.77
N ASP A 168 20.75 10.26 -11.73
CA ASP A 168 22.17 10.00 -11.48
C ASP A 168 23.04 10.86 -12.39
N GLY A 169 23.80 11.78 -11.82
CA GLY A 169 24.69 12.67 -12.57
C GLY A 169 23.99 13.50 -13.66
N GLY A 170 22.74 13.92 -13.44
CA GLY A 170 21.94 14.69 -14.41
C GLY A 170 21.29 13.86 -15.52
N LYS A 171 21.37 12.52 -15.43
CA LYS A 171 20.73 11.57 -16.36
C LYS A 171 19.71 10.72 -15.61
N CYS A 172 18.69 10.28 -16.33
CA CYS A 172 17.68 9.37 -15.79
C CYS A 172 18.08 7.93 -16.05
N VAL A 173 18.30 7.18 -14.97
CA VAL A 173 18.70 5.77 -14.98
C VAL A 173 17.51 4.93 -14.51
N PRO A 174 17.18 3.81 -15.18
CA PRO A 174 16.04 2.99 -14.79
C PRO A 174 16.26 2.36 -13.41
N CYS A 175 15.18 2.22 -12.65
CA CYS A 175 15.18 1.41 -11.43
C CYS A 175 15.58 -0.04 -11.75
N THR A 176 16.27 -0.73 -10.82
CA THR A 176 16.64 -2.15 -11.02
C THR A 176 15.40 -3.03 -11.24
N ASP A 177 14.34 -2.81 -10.48
CA ASP A 177 13.06 -3.51 -10.65
C ASP A 177 12.17 -2.74 -11.64
N SER A 178 11.81 -3.39 -12.75
CA SER A 178 10.97 -2.81 -13.80
C SER A 178 9.55 -2.46 -13.35
N ASN A 179 9.10 -3.05 -12.25
CA ASN A 179 7.79 -2.83 -11.63
C ASN A 179 7.87 -1.81 -10.48
N CYS A 180 9.05 -1.22 -10.23
CA CYS A 180 9.20 -0.09 -9.34
C CYS A 180 8.71 1.19 -10.02
N LEU A 181 7.87 1.95 -9.32
CA LEU A 181 7.37 3.26 -9.75
C LEU A 181 8.38 4.37 -9.42
N GLN A 182 8.97 4.33 -8.23
CA GLN A 182 9.90 5.35 -7.77
C GLN A 182 11.08 4.71 -7.04
N CYS A 183 12.30 5.13 -7.39
CA CYS A 183 13.53 4.73 -6.72
C CYS A 183 14.46 5.94 -6.56
N ASP A 184 15.28 5.92 -5.50
CA ASP A 184 16.28 6.98 -5.26
C ASP A 184 17.68 6.57 -5.72
N ALA A 185 17.88 5.27 -5.90
CA ALA A 185 19.11 4.67 -6.39
C ALA A 185 18.78 3.33 -7.04
N LYS A 186 19.78 2.78 -7.75
CA LYS A 186 19.70 1.51 -8.47
C LYS A 186 18.90 0.42 -7.71
N ASP A 187 19.23 0.16 -6.45
CA ASP A 187 18.64 -0.92 -5.64
C ASP A 187 17.74 -0.42 -4.50
N GLN A 188 17.13 0.75 -4.65
CA GLN A 188 16.28 1.37 -3.61
C GLN A 188 14.89 1.68 -4.17
N CYS A 189 14.05 0.66 -4.32
CA CYS A 189 12.66 0.89 -4.66
C CYS A 189 11.89 1.46 -3.46
N ASN A 190 11.14 2.52 -3.71
CA ASN A 190 10.35 3.22 -2.69
C ASN A 190 8.86 2.93 -2.84
N THR A 191 8.37 2.73 -4.05
CA THR A 191 6.95 2.46 -4.34
C THR A 191 6.84 1.61 -5.59
N CYS A 192 5.94 0.62 -5.55
CA CYS A 192 5.64 -0.24 -6.70
C CYS A 192 4.59 0.38 -7.62
N LYS A 193 4.63 0.01 -8.89
CA LYS A 193 3.59 0.37 -9.87
C LYS A 193 2.23 -0.20 -9.46
N GLU A 194 1.16 0.41 -9.94
CA GLU A 194 -0.20 -0.10 -9.71
C GLU A 194 -0.32 -1.58 -10.13
N GLY A 195 -1.02 -2.38 -9.33
CA GLY A 195 -1.12 -3.83 -9.51
C GLY A 195 0.07 -4.64 -8.97
N PHE A 196 1.14 -3.98 -8.52
CA PHE A 196 2.30 -4.61 -7.90
C PHE A 196 2.42 -4.24 -6.42
N GLY A 197 2.82 -5.21 -5.61
CA GLY A 197 3.00 -5.08 -4.17
C GLY A 197 4.47 -5.13 -3.74
N PRO A 198 4.85 -4.38 -2.68
CA PRO A 198 6.22 -4.41 -2.19
C PRO A 198 6.54 -5.76 -1.54
N VAL A 199 7.72 -6.28 -1.87
CA VAL A 199 8.37 -7.37 -1.15
C VAL A 199 9.53 -6.78 -0.36
N LEU A 200 9.43 -6.75 0.96
CA LEU A 200 10.51 -6.23 1.79
C LEU A 200 11.70 -7.18 1.83
N ASP A 201 12.90 -6.62 1.98
CA ASP A 201 14.10 -7.41 2.25
C ASP A 201 14.00 -8.17 3.59
N SER A 202 14.93 -9.11 3.83
CA SER A 202 14.97 -9.89 5.07
C SER A 202 15.15 -9.03 6.33
N ALA A 203 15.63 -7.80 6.19
CA ALA A 203 15.77 -6.84 7.28
C ALA A 203 14.51 -6.00 7.47
N GLN A 204 13.50 -6.10 6.60
CA GLN A 204 12.30 -5.26 6.54
C GLN A 204 12.64 -3.75 6.47
N ALA A 205 13.74 -3.40 5.79
CA ALA A 205 14.24 -2.02 5.71
C ALA A 205 13.83 -1.33 4.41
N SER A 206 13.81 -2.07 3.31
CA SER A 206 13.60 -1.53 1.97
C SER A 206 12.81 -2.51 1.11
N ILE A 207 12.19 -2.00 0.04
CA ILE A 207 11.51 -2.84 -0.95
C ILE A 207 12.60 -3.50 -1.80
N SER A 208 12.71 -4.81 -1.67
CA SER A 208 13.65 -5.63 -2.44
C SER A 208 13.19 -5.87 -3.87
N SER A 209 11.88 -5.98 -4.08
CA SER A 209 11.24 -6.19 -5.37
C SER A 209 9.75 -5.86 -5.33
N CYS A 210 9.15 -5.68 -6.50
CA CYS A 210 7.73 -5.46 -6.68
C CYS A 210 7.11 -6.68 -7.37
N THR A 211 6.15 -7.32 -6.70
CA THR A 211 5.54 -8.57 -7.16
C THR A 211 4.12 -8.35 -7.65
N ASP A 212 3.74 -9.07 -8.69
CA ASP A 212 2.41 -8.97 -9.30
C ASP A 212 1.34 -9.50 -8.34
N CYS A 213 0.40 -8.64 -7.95
CA CYS A 213 -0.67 -9.00 -7.03
C CYS A 213 -1.68 -9.98 -7.64
N THR A 214 -1.78 -10.02 -8.97
CA THR A 214 -2.69 -10.94 -9.66
C THR A 214 -2.24 -12.40 -9.54
N ALA A 215 -0.98 -12.64 -9.13
CA ALA A 215 -0.46 -13.96 -8.82
C ALA A 215 -1.14 -14.58 -7.59
N LEU A 216 -1.71 -13.78 -6.67
CA LEU A 216 -2.52 -14.28 -5.56
C LEU A 216 -3.96 -14.57 -5.99
N ASP A 217 -4.57 -13.60 -6.67
CA ASP A 217 -5.94 -13.64 -7.16
C ASP A 217 -6.09 -12.62 -8.29
N ALA A 218 -6.73 -12.99 -9.39
CA ALA A 218 -6.95 -12.08 -10.53
C ALA A 218 -7.79 -10.83 -10.19
N SER A 219 -8.46 -10.83 -9.04
CA SER A 219 -9.21 -9.69 -8.51
C SER A 219 -8.43 -8.89 -7.46
N CYS A 220 -7.21 -9.29 -7.10
CA CYS A 220 -6.36 -8.55 -6.17
C CYS A 220 -5.73 -7.34 -6.87
N THR A 221 -5.99 -6.14 -6.38
CA THR A 221 -5.49 -4.88 -6.95
C THR A 221 -4.30 -4.33 -6.18
N SER A 222 -4.13 -4.75 -4.92
CA SER A 222 -3.02 -4.34 -4.07
C SER A 222 -2.64 -5.46 -3.14
N CYS A 223 -1.35 -5.63 -2.91
CA CYS A 223 -0.78 -6.70 -2.10
C CYS A 223 0.51 -6.22 -1.46
N ALA A 224 1.00 -6.94 -0.46
CA ALA A 224 2.32 -6.71 0.12
C ALA A 224 2.88 -7.98 0.75
N ASN A 225 4.20 -8.12 0.72
CA ASN A 225 4.93 -9.12 1.48
C ASN A 225 5.87 -8.42 2.46
N LEU A 226 5.47 -8.42 3.74
CA LEU A 226 6.22 -7.80 4.82
C LEU A 226 7.16 -8.77 5.54
N GLY A 227 7.35 -9.99 5.03
CA GLY A 227 8.18 -11.03 5.64
C GLY A 227 7.40 -12.27 6.11
N LEU A 228 6.07 -12.22 6.07
CA LEU A 228 5.18 -13.34 6.44
C LEU A 228 4.57 -14.06 5.21
N GLY A 229 4.94 -13.64 4.00
CA GLY A 229 4.33 -14.09 2.75
C GLY A 229 3.62 -12.95 2.03
N LEU A 230 3.13 -13.21 0.81
CA LEU A 230 2.39 -12.23 0.02
C LEU A 230 0.92 -12.24 0.41
N PHE A 231 0.37 -11.08 0.75
CA PHE A 231 -1.02 -10.91 1.18
C PHE A 231 -1.74 -9.91 0.29
N CYS A 232 -2.98 -10.20 -0.07
CA CYS A 232 -3.83 -9.25 -0.77
C CYS A 232 -4.40 -8.24 0.23
N SER A 233 -4.18 -6.95 -0.02
CA SER A 233 -4.64 -5.86 0.83
C SER A 233 -5.87 -5.15 0.29
N ALA A 234 -6.09 -5.20 -1.01
CA ALA A 234 -7.30 -4.69 -1.64
C ALA A 234 -7.68 -5.50 -2.87
N CYS A 235 -8.99 -5.60 -3.09
CA CYS A 235 -9.61 -6.28 -4.21
C CYS A 235 -10.37 -5.29 -5.10
N LYS A 236 -10.72 -5.74 -6.31
CA LYS A 236 -11.66 -5.03 -7.20
C LYS A 236 -13.00 -4.75 -6.50
N ASP A 237 -13.72 -3.75 -7.02
CA ASP A 237 -15.02 -3.33 -6.50
C ASP A 237 -15.99 -4.49 -6.26
N GLY A 238 -16.68 -4.45 -5.11
CA GLY A 238 -17.62 -5.49 -4.70
C GLY A 238 -16.98 -6.73 -4.04
N LYS A 239 -15.66 -6.75 -3.88
CA LYS A 239 -14.93 -7.84 -3.22
C LYS A 239 -14.05 -7.36 -2.08
N VAL A 240 -13.70 -8.26 -1.17
CA VAL A 240 -12.76 -8.03 -0.06
C VAL A 240 -11.83 -9.23 0.16
N PRO A 241 -10.63 -9.02 0.76
CA PRO A 241 -9.70 -10.11 1.02
C PRO A 241 -10.15 -10.91 2.25
N ILE A 242 -10.56 -12.16 2.04
CA ILE A 242 -10.85 -13.13 3.11
C ILE A 242 -9.92 -14.33 2.90
N ASP A 243 -9.16 -14.70 3.94
CA ASP A 243 -8.18 -15.79 3.90
C ASP A 243 -7.18 -15.72 2.73
N GLY A 244 -6.85 -14.48 2.32
CA GLY A 244 -5.92 -14.18 1.23
C GLY A 244 -6.53 -14.27 -0.18
N LYS A 245 -7.84 -14.50 -0.30
CA LYS A 245 -8.56 -14.51 -1.58
C LYS A 245 -9.56 -13.37 -1.68
N CYS A 246 -9.78 -12.87 -2.89
CA CYS A 246 -10.78 -11.84 -3.14
C CYS A 246 -12.15 -12.48 -3.34
N VAL A 247 -12.98 -12.42 -2.31
CA VAL A 247 -14.35 -12.95 -2.30
C VAL A 247 -15.36 -11.81 -2.25
N ASP A 248 -16.61 -12.08 -2.61
CA ASP A 248 -17.68 -11.08 -2.53
C ASP A 248 -17.85 -10.59 -1.08
N VAL A 249 -18.26 -9.33 -0.92
CA VAL A 249 -18.43 -8.71 0.41
C VAL A 249 -19.35 -9.55 1.29
N ASN A 250 -18.87 -9.88 2.49
CA ASN A 250 -19.64 -10.55 3.53
C ASN A 250 -19.60 -9.74 4.84
N ASP A 251 -20.71 -9.05 5.11
CA ASP A 251 -20.93 -8.19 6.28
C ASP A 251 -20.88 -8.96 7.61
N LYS A 252 -20.90 -10.29 7.58
CA LYS A 252 -20.73 -11.14 8.78
C LYS A 252 -19.27 -11.36 9.14
N LEU A 253 -18.34 -11.14 8.20
CA LEU A 253 -16.90 -11.36 8.39
C LEU A 253 -16.09 -10.06 8.39
N CYS A 254 -16.56 -9.04 7.69
CA CYS A 254 -15.75 -7.88 7.35
C CYS A 254 -16.61 -6.62 7.26
N THR A 255 -16.14 -5.54 7.90
CA THR A 255 -16.64 -4.20 7.65
C THR A 255 -15.91 -3.64 6.43
N ALA A 256 -16.50 -3.79 5.25
CA ALA A 256 -15.87 -3.46 3.97
C ALA A 256 -15.64 -1.94 3.79
N SER A 257 -14.55 -1.59 3.11
CA SER A 257 -14.17 -0.23 2.74
C SER A 257 -13.32 -0.26 1.48
N SER A 258 -13.89 0.15 0.35
CA SER A 258 -13.20 0.30 -0.95
C SER A 258 -12.32 -0.89 -1.35
N GLY A 259 -12.88 -2.11 -1.37
CA GLY A 259 -12.14 -3.31 -1.78
C GLY A 259 -11.32 -3.97 -0.66
N SER A 260 -11.37 -3.45 0.57
CA SER A 260 -10.65 -3.96 1.75
C SER A 260 -11.55 -4.06 2.98
N CYS A 261 -11.06 -4.64 4.06
CA CYS A 261 -11.70 -4.73 5.37
C CYS A 261 -11.11 -3.70 6.33
N SER A 262 -11.97 -2.85 6.91
CA SER A 262 -11.58 -1.90 7.96
C SER A 262 -11.60 -2.53 9.36
N ALA A 263 -12.44 -3.53 9.55
CA ALA A 263 -12.52 -4.34 10.77
C ALA A 263 -12.96 -5.76 10.40
N CYS A 264 -12.52 -6.72 11.20
CA CYS A 264 -12.88 -8.11 11.04
C CYS A 264 -13.85 -8.55 12.12
N LEU A 265 -14.77 -9.43 11.73
CA LEU A 265 -15.82 -9.96 12.56
C LEU A 265 -15.68 -11.48 12.62
N ASN A 266 -16.56 -12.10 13.39
CA ASN A 266 -16.70 -13.55 13.47
C ASN A 266 -15.41 -14.31 13.85
N GLY A 267 -14.54 -13.71 14.67
CA GLY A 267 -13.28 -14.29 15.11
C GLY A 267 -12.17 -14.25 14.05
N HIS A 268 -12.26 -13.38 13.05
CA HIS A 268 -11.16 -13.18 12.10
C HIS A 268 -10.15 -12.16 12.63
N THR A 269 -8.88 -12.33 12.27
CA THR A 269 -7.81 -11.37 12.51
C THR A 269 -7.68 -10.45 11.32
N LEU A 270 -7.65 -9.14 11.58
CA LEU A 270 -7.37 -8.13 10.56
C LEU A 270 -5.87 -8.11 10.26
N TYR A 271 -5.49 -8.15 8.99
CA TYR A 271 -4.11 -7.94 8.58
C TYR A 271 -4.06 -7.31 7.19
N LEU A 272 -3.44 -6.13 7.08
CA LEU A 272 -3.31 -5.38 5.83
C LEU A 272 -4.62 -5.22 5.04
N GLY A 273 -5.75 -4.98 5.71
CA GLY A 273 -7.05 -4.84 5.04
C GLY A 273 -7.70 -6.16 4.62
N GLY A 274 -7.13 -7.31 4.97
CA GLY A 274 -7.78 -8.62 4.83
C GLY A 274 -8.21 -9.22 6.17
N CYS A 275 -9.25 -10.05 6.16
CA CYS A 275 -9.69 -10.81 7.32
C CYS A 275 -9.27 -12.28 7.20
N TYR A 276 -8.53 -12.77 8.19
CA TYR A 276 -7.97 -14.12 8.20
C TYR A 276 -8.60 -14.93 9.32
N SER A 277 -9.13 -16.11 8.98
CA SER A 277 -9.64 -17.08 9.92
C SER A 277 -8.52 -17.56 10.84
N PRO A 278 -8.83 -18.03 12.06
CA PRO A 278 -7.82 -18.46 13.02
C PRO A 278 -6.80 -19.46 12.48
N ASP A 279 -7.27 -20.46 11.75
CA ASP A 279 -6.42 -21.48 11.15
C ASP A 279 -5.55 -20.91 10.03
N LYS A 280 -6.11 -20.03 9.18
CA LYS A 280 -5.34 -19.40 8.11
C LYS A 280 -4.29 -18.44 8.64
N ALA A 281 -4.62 -17.65 9.66
CA ALA A 281 -3.68 -16.78 10.35
C ALA A 281 -2.50 -17.57 10.96
N ALA A 282 -2.76 -18.75 11.52
CA ALA A 282 -1.72 -19.63 12.03
C ALA A 282 -0.83 -20.20 10.91
N VAL A 283 -1.43 -20.69 9.83
CA VAL A 283 -0.69 -21.27 8.69
C VAL A 283 0.17 -20.23 7.98
N LEU A 284 -0.34 -19.01 7.83
CA LEU A 284 0.40 -17.89 7.23
C LEU A 284 1.43 -17.28 8.18
N GLY A 285 1.50 -17.75 9.43
CA GLY A 285 2.43 -17.21 10.41
C GLY A 285 2.07 -15.81 10.90
N LEU A 286 0.85 -15.34 10.64
CA LEU A 286 0.35 -14.08 11.19
C LEU A 286 0.25 -14.17 12.71
N CYS A 287 -0.36 -15.23 13.22
CA CYS A 287 -0.47 -15.48 14.65
C CYS A 287 -0.65 -16.97 14.94
N ALA A 288 0.19 -17.56 15.80
CA ALA A 288 0.05 -18.95 16.21
C ALA A 288 -1.33 -19.19 16.85
N LYS A 289 -1.93 -20.37 16.62
CA LYS A 289 -3.32 -20.66 17.03
C LYS A 289 -3.52 -20.53 18.54
N GLU A 290 -2.54 -20.98 19.32
CA GLU A 290 -2.49 -20.86 20.78
C GLU A 290 -2.29 -19.43 21.28
N SER A 291 -1.79 -18.53 20.42
CA SER A 291 -1.56 -17.12 20.73
C SER A 291 -2.70 -16.22 20.31
N GLN A 292 -3.77 -16.77 19.72
CA GLN A 292 -4.95 -16.01 19.32
C GLN A 292 -5.96 -15.93 20.48
N VAL A 293 -6.41 -14.72 20.77
CA VAL A 293 -7.40 -14.44 21.82
C VAL A 293 -8.60 -13.75 21.17
N ILE A 294 -9.82 -14.15 21.51
CA ILE A 294 -11.03 -13.47 21.03
C ILE A 294 -11.28 -12.23 21.87
N VAL A 295 -11.39 -11.08 21.23
CA VAL A 295 -11.77 -9.82 21.86
C VAL A 295 -12.93 -9.22 21.07
N GLY A 296 -14.08 -9.07 21.74
CA GLY A 296 -15.30 -8.68 21.05
C GLY A 296 -15.65 -9.71 19.97
N SER A 297 -15.58 -9.31 18.70
CA SER A 297 -15.83 -10.21 17.55
C SER A 297 -14.59 -10.45 16.68
N ALA A 298 -13.41 -9.97 17.10
CA ALA A 298 -12.15 -10.12 16.36
C ALA A 298 -11.17 -11.02 17.10
N SER A 299 -10.29 -11.69 16.36
CA SER A 299 -9.17 -12.46 16.93
C SER A 299 -7.91 -11.59 16.97
N VAL A 300 -7.34 -11.47 18.17
CA VAL A 300 -6.13 -10.66 18.43
C VAL A 300 -4.96 -11.59 18.71
N CYS A 301 -3.77 -11.17 18.30
CA CYS A 301 -2.55 -11.91 18.56
C CYS A 301 -1.88 -11.46 19.86
N SER A 302 -1.55 -12.41 20.74
CA SER A 302 -0.78 -12.15 21.95
C SER A 302 0.74 -12.25 21.74
N GLN A 303 1.16 -12.94 20.67
CA GLN A 303 2.57 -13.12 20.36
C GLN A 303 2.75 -13.37 18.86
N CYS A 304 3.54 -12.49 18.23
CA CYS A 304 3.83 -12.53 16.81
C CYS A 304 5.09 -13.34 16.49
N GLN A 305 5.36 -13.53 15.20
CA GLN A 305 6.66 -14.03 14.76
C GLN A 305 7.80 -13.04 15.05
N GLN A 306 9.03 -13.55 15.07
CA GLN A 306 10.22 -12.75 15.34
C GLN A 306 10.32 -11.54 14.40
N GLY A 307 10.50 -10.35 14.97
CA GLY A 307 10.56 -9.09 14.21
C GLY A 307 9.21 -8.38 14.07
N PHE A 308 8.14 -8.99 14.59
CA PHE A 308 6.80 -8.42 14.65
C PHE A 308 6.32 -8.34 16.09
N VAL A 309 5.44 -7.38 16.37
CA VAL A 309 4.80 -7.21 17.67
C VAL A 309 3.31 -6.91 17.50
N PRO A 310 2.45 -7.32 18.44
CA PRO A 310 1.03 -7.04 18.32
C PRO A 310 0.74 -5.56 18.56
N ILE A 311 0.08 -4.92 17.58
CA ILE A 311 -0.44 -3.57 17.67
C ILE A 311 -1.92 -3.61 17.28
N ASP A 312 -2.75 -3.17 18.21
CA ASP A 312 -4.21 -3.32 18.13
C ASP A 312 -4.66 -4.75 17.76
N GLY A 313 -3.95 -5.75 18.29
CA GLY A 313 -4.23 -7.17 18.06
C GLY A 313 -3.69 -7.75 16.75
N SER A 314 -3.09 -6.94 15.88
CA SER A 314 -2.51 -7.40 14.60
C SER A 314 -0.99 -7.37 14.66
N CYS A 315 -0.31 -8.31 14.02
CA CYS A 315 1.15 -8.36 14.03
C CYS A 315 1.75 -7.32 13.08
N ALA A 316 2.37 -6.28 13.64
CA ALA A 316 3.01 -5.22 12.87
C ALA A 316 4.55 -5.35 12.94
N PRO A 317 5.27 -5.05 11.85
CA PRO A 317 6.72 -5.10 11.85
C PRO A 317 7.29 -4.04 12.80
N ILE A 318 8.23 -4.43 13.67
CA ILE A 318 8.75 -3.56 14.74
C ILE A 318 9.30 -2.24 14.18
N LYS A 319 9.91 -2.28 13.00
CA LYS A 319 10.45 -1.09 12.34
C LYS A 319 9.39 -0.06 11.97
N ALA A 320 8.17 -0.48 11.59
CA ALA A 320 7.07 0.42 11.30
C ALA A 320 6.43 0.97 12.57
N VAL A 321 6.45 0.18 13.66
CA VAL A 321 5.88 0.55 14.96
C VAL A 321 6.79 1.52 15.72
N ASN A 322 8.09 1.29 15.67
CA ASN A 322 9.13 2.06 16.35
C ASN A 322 10.00 2.78 15.29
N THR A 323 9.40 3.69 14.51
CA THR A 323 10.12 4.51 13.53
C THR A 323 10.74 5.77 14.15
N VAL A 324 11.98 6.08 13.76
CA VAL A 324 12.75 7.26 14.18
C VAL A 324 12.33 8.57 13.50
N THR A 325 11.46 8.52 12.47
CA THR A 325 11.34 9.57 11.45
C THR A 325 10.18 10.55 11.60
N ARG A 326 9.26 10.36 12.56
CA ARG A 326 8.28 11.40 12.94
C ARG A 326 8.10 11.40 14.46
N SER A 327 8.78 12.33 15.13
CA SER A 327 8.72 12.58 16.58
C SER A 327 8.94 11.35 17.46
N THR A 328 10.16 10.78 17.49
CA THR A 328 10.76 10.02 18.64
C THR A 328 9.84 9.18 19.56
N GLN A 329 8.77 8.57 19.06
CA GLN A 329 7.76 7.91 19.89
C GLN A 329 7.67 6.43 19.52
N ASN A 330 8.48 5.63 20.23
CA ASN A 330 8.41 4.18 20.16
C ASN A 330 7.15 3.71 20.88
N ILE A 331 6.24 3.04 20.16
CA ILE A 331 4.97 2.55 20.73
C ILE A 331 5.20 1.31 21.59
N CYS A 332 6.02 0.39 21.10
CA CYS A 332 6.25 -0.92 21.74
C CYS A 332 7.59 -0.94 22.47
N LEU A 333 7.54 -1.06 23.79
CA LEU A 333 8.66 -0.85 24.70
C LEU A 333 8.98 -2.12 25.51
N LYS A 334 10.20 -2.16 26.05
CA LYS A 334 10.62 -3.12 27.09
C LYS A 334 9.97 -2.80 28.43
N ALA A 335 10.13 -3.68 29.41
CA ALA A 335 9.53 -3.53 30.74
C ALA A 335 9.90 -2.23 31.47
N ASP A 336 11.00 -1.56 31.13
CA ASP A 336 11.35 -0.24 31.68
C ASP A 336 10.41 0.90 31.23
N GLY A 337 9.62 0.65 30.18
CA GLY A 337 8.69 1.61 29.61
C GLY A 337 9.36 2.84 29.00
N THR A 338 10.64 2.73 28.61
CA THR A 338 11.40 3.80 27.95
C THR A 338 12.25 3.28 26.78
N THR A 339 12.72 2.05 26.84
CA THR A 339 13.54 1.43 25.80
C THR A 339 12.68 0.72 24.78
N ALA A 340 12.92 0.94 23.49
CA ALA A 340 12.26 0.20 22.43
C ALA A 340 12.61 -1.30 22.49
N VAL A 341 11.64 -2.15 22.14
CA VAL A 341 11.92 -3.58 21.95
C VAL A 341 12.92 -3.80 20.80
N ASP A 342 13.72 -4.86 20.90
CA ASP A 342 14.70 -5.17 19.85
C ASP A 342 14.07 -5.83 18.62
N ALA A 343 14.83 -5.90 17.51
CA ALA A 343 14.36 -6.45 16.24
C ALA A 343 14.02 -7.96 16.29
N LYS A 344 14.25 -8.65 17.40
CA LYS A 344 13.91 -10.07 17.59
C LYS A 344 12.71 -10.26 18.53
N ALA A 345 12.14 -9.18 19.05
CA ALA A 345 10.97 -9.26 19.89
C ALA A 345 9.78 -9.87 19.12
N THR A 346 8.88 -10.48 19.90
CA THR A 346 7.63 -11.10 19.42
C THR A 346 6.40 -10.49 20.11
N LYS A 347 6.65 -9.62 21.09
CA LYS A 347 5.65 -8.95 21.92
C LYS A 347 6.23 -7.67 22.52
N CYS A 348 5.36 -6.78 22.95
CA CYS A 348 5.65 -5.63 23.80
C CYS A 348 5.64 -6.04 25.27
N GLU A 349 6.45 -5.37 26.08
CA GLU A 349 6.47 -5.54 27.55
C GLU A 349 5.93 -4.29 28.26
N ALA A 350 5.96 -3.15 27.59
CA ALA A 350 5.26 -1.93 27.95
C ALA A 350 4.86 -1.18 26.69
N CYS A 351 3.98 -0.20 26.85
CA CYS A 351 3.53 0.68 25.78
C CYS A 351 3.92 2.12 26.05
N ILE A 352 3.93 2.92 24.99
CA ILE A 352 4.16 4.35 25.08
C ILE A 352 3.25 5.01 26.12
N LYS A 353 3.83 5.90 26.92
CA LYS A 353 3.13 6.59 28.01
C LYS A 353 2.48 7.90 27.58
N THR A 354 2.89 8.42 26.43
CA THR A 354 2.38 9.63 25.78
C THR A 354 1.42 9.29 24.65
N GLN A 355 0.55 10.23 24.30
CA GLN A 355 -0.39 10.07 23.20
C GLN A 355 0.33 10.08 21.84
N VAL A 356 -0.10 9.21 20.94
CA VAL A 356 0.26 9.28 19.52
C VAL A 356 -0.98 9.76 18.77
N GLY A 357 -0.91 10.97 18.22
CA GLY A 357 -2.11 11.66 17.74
C GLY A 357 -3.05 11.96 18.90
N THR A 358 -4.26 11.39 18.87
CA THR A 358 -5.28 11.53 19.92
C THR A 358 -5.47 10.26 20.75
N SER A 359 -4.65 9.23 20.51
CA SER A 359 -4.82 7.90 21.10
C SER A 359 -3.86 7.68 22.25
N ASP A 360 -4.40 7.25 23.39
CA ASP A 360 -3.63 6.65 24.48
C ASP A 360 -3.44 5.16 24.19
N TYR A 361 -2.27 4.61 24.52
CA TYR A 361 -2.01 3.18 24.35
C TYR A 361 -2.01 2.47 25.70
N PHE A 362 -2.40 1.20 25.69
CA PHE A 362 -2.25 0.33 26.85
C PHE A 362 -1.70 -1.05 26.47
N LEU A 363 -0.99 -1.66 27.42
CA LEU A 363 -0.49 -3.03 27.28
C LEU A 363 -1.61 -4.04 27.55
N PHE A 364 -1.80 -4.98 26.64
CA PHE A 364 -2.67 -6.13 26.83
C PHE A 364 -2.07 -7.36 26.16
N ASN A 365 -1.91 -8.47 26.87
CA ASN A 365 -1.39 -9.73 26.33
C ASN A 365 -0.17 -9.58 25.41
N GLY A 366 0.82 -8.77 25.81
CA GLY A 366 2.04 -8.58 25.01
C GLY A 366 1.89 -7.70 23.77
N GLY A 367 0.79 -6.96 23.62
CA GLY A 367 0.60 -5.98 22.55
C GLY A 367 0.25 -4.60 23.07
N CYS A 368 0.41 -3.59 22.22
CA CYS A 368 -0.01 -2.22 22.50
C CYS A 368 -1.28 -1.86 21.73
N TYR A 369 -2.32 -1.49 22.46
CA TYR A 369 -3.65 -1.29 21.92
C TYR A 369 -4.03 0.19 22.04
N PRO A 370 -4.36 0.86 20.93
CA PRO A 370 -4.85 2.23 20.94
C PRO A 370 -6.27 2.27 21.52
N MET A 371 -6.42 3.10 22.55
CA MET A 371 -7.71 3.53 23.06
C MET A 371 -7.99 4.92 22.49
N SER A 372 -9.13 5.04 21.81
CA SER A 372 -9.69 6.32 21.39
C SER A 372 -11.20 6.20 21.49
N ALA A 373 -11.80 7.00 22.37
CA ALA A 373 -13.22 6.92 22.65
C ALA A 373 -14.04 7.01 21.36
N GLY A 374 -14.79 5.96 21.05
CA GLY A 374 -15.64 5.89 19.84
C GLY A 374 -14.94 5.42 18.56
N SER A 375 -13.70 4.93 18.67
CA SER A 375 -13.00 4.24 17.57
C SER A 375 -13.44 2.77 17.45
N SER A 376 -13.34 2.17 16.26
CA SER A 376 -13.58 0.74 16.02
C SER A 376 -12.34 -0.14 16.25
N THR A 377 -11.36 0.35 16.99
CA THR A 377 -10.14 -0.39 17.34
C THR A 377 -10.43 -1.50 18.35
N VAL A 378 -9.58 -2.52 18.35
CA VAL A 378 -9.64 -3.57 19.37
C VAL A 378 -9.42 -2.97 20.76
N GLY A 379 -8.50 -2.01 20.89
CA GLY A 379 -8.23 -1.33 22.15
C GLY A 379 -9.45 -0.62 22.76
N ASP A 380 -10.27 0.05 21.94
CA ASP A 380 -11.52 0.65 22.42
C ASP A 380 -12.53 -0.41 22.89
N SER A 381 -12.55 -1.60 22.30
CA SER A 381 -13.45 -2.68 22.75
C SER A 381 -13.11 -3.23 24.14
N ILE A 382 -11.84 -3.10 24.56
CA ILE A 382 -11.35 -3.58 25.87
C ILE A 382 -11.44 -2.47 26.91
N CYS A 383 -10.94 -1.28 26.59
CA CYS A 383 -10.62 -0.26 27.57
C CYS A 383 -11.43 1.03 27.32
N SER A 384 -12.03 1.59 28.38
CA SER A 384 -12.73 2.89 28.31
C SER A 384 -11.89 4.06 28.82
N ALA A 385 -10.81 3.79 29.57
CA ALA A 385 -9.87 4.80 30.03
C ALA A 385 -8.47 4.18 30.14
N ALA A 386 -7.50 4.77 29.45
CA ALA A 386 -6.11 4.34 29.44
C ALA A 386 -5.22 5.56 29.72
N SER A 387 -4.12 5.36 30.45
CA SER A 387 -3.12 6.38 30.71
C SER A 387 -1.79 5.72 31.03
N ASN A 388 -0.68 6.36 30.64
CA ASN A 388 0.68 5.90 30.92
C ASN A 388 0.96 4.44 30.49
N GLY A 389 0.41 4.01 29.35
CA GLY A 389 0.61 2.64 28.86
C GLY A 389 -0.26 1.58 29.55
N VAL A 390 -1.22 1.96 30.39
CA VAL A 390 -2.05 1.03 31.19
C VAL A 390 -3.53 1.36 31.04
N CYS A 391 -4.38 0.33 30.97
CA CYS A 391 -5.82 0.49 31.04
C CYS A 391 -6.26 0.70 32.49
N SER A 392 -6.79 1.87 32.82
CA SER A 392 -7.29 2.17 34.16
C SER A 392 -8.75 1.74 34.37
N THR A 393 -9.53 1.66 33.29
CA THR A 393 -10.92 1.19 33.34
C THR A 393 -11.23 0.31 32.13
N VAL A 394 -11.55 -0.96 32.40
CA VAL A 394 -11.99 -1.94 31.39
C VAL A 394 -13.49 -1.80 31.14
N LYS A 395 -13.92 -1.94 29.88
CA LYS A 395 -15.35 -1.95 29.52
C LYS A 395 -16.00 -3.24 30.02
N ALA A 396 -17.10 -3.12 30.75
CA ALA A 396 -17.82 -4.27 31.32
C ALA A 396 -18.31 -5.29 30.26
N THR A 397 -18.47 -4.86 29.01
CA THR A 397 -18.91 -5.69 27.88
C THR A 397 -17.76 -6.43 27.19
N SER A 398 -16.50 -6.15 27.55
CA SER A 398 -15.31 -6.66 26.87
C SER A 398 -15.05 -8.14 27.09
N GLY A 399 -15.60 -8.73 28.17
CA GLY A 399 -15.22 -10.08 28.62
C GLY A 399 -13.93 -10.12 29.43
N PHE A 400 -13.46 -8.96 29.90
CA PHE A 400 -12.30 -8.81 30.76
C PHE A 400 -12.65 -7.98 32.01
N TYR A 401 -11.84 -8.13 33.06
CA TYR A 401 -11.91 -7.31 34.26
C TYR A 401 -10.50 -6.94 34.75
N LEU A 402 -10.40 -5.95 35.65
CA LEU A 402 -9.14 -5.58 36.27
C LEU A 402 -8.96 -6.34 37.58
N ASP A 403 -7.86 -7.10 37.68
CA ASP A 403 -7.40 -7.72 38.92
C ASP A 403 -6.03 -7.15 39.29
N ASN A 404 -5.97 -6.41 40.40
CA ASN A 404 -4.75 -5.72 40.86
C ASN A 404 -4.05 -4.90 39.75
N GLY A 405 -4.82 -4.25 38.88
CA GLY A 405 -4.31 -3.44 37.76
C GLY A 405 -3.97 -4.23 36.49
N ASN A 406 -4.10 -5.55 36.49
CA ASN A 406 -3.92 -6.38 35.30
C ASN A 406 -5.25 -6.70 34.62
N ILE A 407 -5.26 -6.71 33.30
CA ILE A 407 -6.43 -7.12 32.52
C ILE A 407 -6.47 -8.65 32.49
N VAL A 408 -7.52 -9.23 33.06
CA VAL A 408 -7.72 -10.68 33.16
C VAL A 408 -9.00 -11.07 32.42
N GLN A 409 -8.97 -12.20 31.71
CA GLN A 409 -10.13 -12.72 31.00
C GLN A 409 -11.18 -13.24 31.98
N CYS A 410 -12.44 -12.90 31.75
CA CYS A 410 -13.56 -13.47 32.49
C CYS A 410 -13.65 -14.99 32.26
N PRO A 411 -13.98 -15.78 33.29
CA PRO A 411 -14.11 -17.23 33.15
C PRO A 411 -15.31 -17.60 32.26
N GLY A 412 -15.17 -18.69 31.50
CA GLY A 412 -16.27 -19.33 30.79
C GLY A 412 -16.93 -18.51 29.66
N GLY A 413 -16.25 -17.50 29.09
CA GLY A 413 -16.85 -16.67 28.04
C GLY A 413 -17.92 -15.71 28.56
N CYS A 414 -17.83 -15.32 29.82
CA CYS A 414 -18.74 -14.37 30.44
C CYS A 414 -18.31 -12.92 30.22
N GLN A 415 -19.28 -12.01 30.23
CA GLN A 415 -19.09 -10.61 30.60
C GLN A 415 -19.15 -10.51 32.11
N CYS A 416 -18.14 -9.89 32.72
CA CYS A 416 -17.98 -9.87 34.16
C CYS A 416 -17.40 -8.55 34.66
N THR A 417 -17.63 -8.26 35.94
CA THR A 417 -16.91 -7.19 36.68
C THR A 417 -15.94 -7.77 37.70
N SER A 418 -15.97 -9.09 37.91
CA SER A 418 -15.10 -9.87 38.78
C SER A 418 -15.08 -11.33 38.35
N SER A 419 -14.17 -12.14 38.91
CA SER A 419 -14.06 -13.58 38.61
C SER A 419 -15.31 -14.43 38.96
N THR A 420 -16.27 -13.88 39.70
CA THR A 420 -17.45 -14.62 40.21
C THR A 420 -18.78 -14.17 39.63
N THR A 421 -18.79 -13.12 38.81
CA THR A 421 -20.03 -12.55 38.24
C THR A 421 -20.11 -12.82 36.75
N CYS A 422 -21.28 -13.21 36.25
CA CYS A 422 -21.54 -13.37 34.82
C CYS A 422 -22.86 -12.70 34.49
N THR A 423 -22.81 -11.58 33.77
CA THR A 423 -24.01 -10.79 33.44
C THR A 423 -24.58 -11.15 32.07
N ALA A 424 -23.71 -11.51 31.12
CA ALA A 424 -24.06 -11.96 29.78
C ALA A 424 -22.92 -12.81 29.20
N CYS A 425 -23.13 -13.40 28.03
CA CYS A 425 -22.12 -14.18 27.33
C CYS A 425 -21.43 -13.36 26.24
N THR A 426 -20.14 -13.59 26.04
CA THR A 426 -19.36 -12.98 24.96
C THR A 426 -19.63 -13.70 23.63
N PHE A 427 -19.07 -13.15 22.55
CA PHE A 427 -19.13 -13.77 21.23
C PHE A 427 -18.63 -15.23 21.26
N GLY A 428 -19.33 -16.13 20.56
CA GLY A 428 -19.04 -17.56 20.59
C GLY A 428 -19.72 -18.33 21.71
N TYR A 429 -20.49 -17.68 22.58
CA TYR A 429 -21.16 -18.32 23.73
C TYR A 429 -22.65 -17.98 23.81
N VAL A 430 -23.44 -18.93 24.30
CA VAL A 430 -24.88 -18.75 24.60
C VAL A 430 -25.13 -18.95 26.08
N ALA A 431 -26.09 -18.19 26.62
CA ALA A 431 -26.50 -18.34 28.01
C ALA A 431 -27.28 -19.64 28.19
N GLU A 432 -26.89 -20.43 29.19
CA GLU A 432 -27.68 -21.53 29.72
C GLU A 432 -28.27 -21.10 31.06
N THR A 433 -29.59 -21.25 31.21
CA THR A 433 -30.28 -20.90 32.45
C THR A 433 -30.29 -22.09 33.39
N SER A 434 -29.54 -22.01 34.48
CA SER A 434 -29.62 -22.97 35.59
C SER A 434 -29.86 -22.21 36.89
N GLY A 435 -31.13 -21.84 37.14
CA GLY A 435 -31.53 -21.06 38.33
C GLY A 435 -31.24 -19.56 38.21
N ALA A 436 -30.71 -18.94 39.29
CA ALA A 436 -30.45 -17.50 39.39
C ALA A 436 -29.05 -17.06 38.89
N THR A 437 -28.22 -17.99 38.41
CA THR A 437 -26.85 -17.76 37.94
C THR A 437 -26.73 -18.00 36.44
N THR A 438 -26.22 -17.01 35.71
CA THR A 438 -25.94 -17.12 34.27
C THR A 438 -24.65 -17.91 34.06
N THR A 439 -24.73 -18.99 33.28
CA THR A 439 -23.54 -19.73 32.79
C THR A 439 -23.50 -19.67 31.27
N CYS A 440 -22.30 -19.62 30.69
CA CYS A 440 -22.11 -19.48 29.26
C CYS A 440 -21.52 -20.76 28.66
N LYS A 441 -22.17 -21.26 27.60
CA LYS A 441 -21.73 -22.45 26.85
C LYS A 441 -21.23 -22.05 25.47
N ALA A 442 -20.07 -22.58 25.08
CA ALA A 442 -19.49 -22.31 23.78
C ALA A 442 -20.37 -22.88 22.66
N CYS A 443 -20.66 -22.08 21.65
CA CYS A 443 -21.43 -22.48 20.46
C CYS A 443 -20.77 -23.60 19.66
N SER A 444 -19.43 -23.64 19.67
CA SER A 444 -18.66 -24.70 19.03
C SER A 444 -18.90 -26.09 19.65
N SER A 445 -19.41 -26.16 20.88
CA SER A 445 -19.81 -27.42 21.53
C SER A 445 -21.16 -27.96 21.03
N VAL A 446 -22.00 -27.09 20.44
CA VAL A 446 -23.28 -27.48 19.82
C VAL A 446 -23.01 -28.07 18.45
N ILE A 447 -22.33 -27.30 17.58
CA ILE A 447 -21.91 -27.71 16.24
C ILE A 447 -20.48 -27.19 16.03
N SER A 448 -19.59 -28.06 15.54
CA SER A 448 -18.22 -27.66 15.22
C SER A 448 -18.20 -26.54 14.17
N GLY A 449 -17.37 -25.51 14.38
CA GLY A 449 -17.31 -24.34 13.50
C GLY A 449 -18.46 -23.34 13.69
N CYS A 450 -19.32 -23.53 14.68
CA CYS A 450 -20.36 -22.58 15.03
C CYS A 450 -19.83 -21.40 15.85
N THR A 451 -20.14 -20.17 15.43
CA THR A 451 -19.73 -18.95 16.12
C THR A 451 -20.88 -18.22 16.79
N THR A 452 -22.11 -18.37 16.28
CA THR A 452 -23.32 -17.85 16.92
C THR A 452 -24.36 -18.94 16.98
N CYS A 453 -24.99 -19.11 18.15
CA CYS A 453 -25.94 -20.18 18.40
C CYS A 453 -27.06 -19.75 19.35
N THR A 454 -28.15 -20.50 19.29
CA THR A 454 -29.15 -20.62 20.36
C THR A 454 -28.77 -21.82 21.24
N ALA A 455 -29.54 -22.10 22.30
CA ALA A 455 -29.27 -23.21 23.21
C ALA A 455 -29.01 -24.55 22.49
N ASP A 456 -29.74 -24.80 21.39
CA ASP A 456 -29.71 -26.10 20.69
C ASP A 456 -29.34 -26.02 19.19
N LYS A 457 -29.21 -24.82 18.62
CA LYS A 457 -28.99 -24.66 17.17
C LYS A 457 -27.93 -23.63 16.85
N CYS A 458 -27.07 -23.94 15.89
CA CYS A 458 -26.18 -22.97 15.28
C CYS A 458 -26.96 -22.03 14.36
N THR A 459 -26.62 -20.74 14.36
CA THR A 459 -27.22 -19.72 13.49
C THR A 459 -26.21 -19.08 12.54
N LEU A 460 -24.92 -19.09 12.89
CA LEU A 460 -23.84 -18.57 12.07
C LEU A 460 -22.59 -19.45 12.19
N CYS A 461 -22.01 -19.79 11.04
CA CYS A 461 -20.76 -20.53 10.95
C CYS A 461 -19.55 -19.61 10.92
N TRP A 462 -18.36 -20.18 11.13
CA TRP A 462 -17.08 -19.46 11.15
C TRP A 462 -16.80 -18.68 9.86
N ASP A 463 -17.23 -19.15 8.69
CA ASP A 463 -17.07 -18.48 7.39
C ASP A 463 -18.19 -17.46 7.11
N GLY A 464 -19.04 -17.16 8.10
CA GLY A 464 -20.16 -16.25 7.96
C GLY A 464 -21.35 -16.82 7.20
N SER A 465 -21.31 -18.10 6.81
CA SER A 465 -22.44 -18.79 6.18
C SER A 465 -23.49 -19.23 7.22
N THR A 466 -24.70 -19.50 6.75
CA THR A 466 -25.72 -20.16 7.57
C THR A 466 -25.52 -21.68 7.54
N PRO A 467 -25.71 -22.39 8.67
CA PRO A 467 -25.56 -23.84 8.72
C PRO A 467 -26.49 -24.54 7.73
N THR A 468 -25.99 -25.58 7.06
CA THR A 468 -26.77 -26.42 6.15
C THR A 468 -26.88 -27.81 6.75
N LYS A 469 -28.11 -28.31 6.96
CA LYS A 469 -28.38 -29.61 7.61
C LYS A 469 -27.67 -29.74 8.97
N ASP A 470 -27.76 -28.69 9.79
CA ASP A 470 -27.16 -28.61 11.13
C ASP A 470 -25.63 -28.83 11.15
N ALA A 471 -24.96 -28.50 10.04
CA ALA A 471 -23.51 -28.56 9.92
C ALA A 471 -22.96 -27.24 9.36
N CYS A 472 -21.80 -26.84 9.89
CA CYS A 472 -20.99 -25.77 9.32
C CYS A 472 -19.95 -26.32 8.34
N PRO A 473 -19.51 -25.51 7.38
CA PRO A 473 -18.38 -25.86 6.51
C PRO A 473 -17.15 -26.20 7.34
N SER A 474 -16.37 -27.18 6.89
CA SER A 474 -15.11 -27.53 7.57
C SER A 474 -14.17 -26.32 7.53
N PRO A 475 -13.53 -25.95 8.66
CA PRO A 475 -12.50 -24.92 8.65
C PRO A 475 -11.39 -25.30 7.66
N PRO A 476 -10.62 -24.33 7.15
CA PRO A 476 -9.54 -24.62 6.21
C PRO A 476 -8.54 -25.52 6.94
N SER A 477 -8.55 -26.81 6.65
CA SER A 477 -7.66 -27.77 7.27
C SER A 477 -6.25 -27.56 6.75
N SER A 478 -5.27 -27.63 7.65
CA SER A 478 -3.82 -27.53 7.44
C SER A 478 -3.21 -28.63 6.56
N SER A 479 -4.00 -29.28 5.71
CA SER A 479 -3.61 -30.37 4.80
C SER A 479 -3.24 -29.86 3.40
N SER A 480 -2.43 -28.81 3.32
CA SER A 480 -1.55 -28.58 2.19
C SER A 480 -0.19 -28.16 2.70
N SER A 481 0.72 -29.13 2.78
CA SER A 481 2.15 -28.99 3.04
C SER A 481 2.82 -28.15 1.96
N GLY A 482 2.73 -26.83 2.11
CA GLY A 482 3.76 -25.89 1.69
C GLY A 482 4.44 -25.40 2.96
N LEU A 483 5.55 -26.02 3.33
CA LEU A 483 6.39 -25.51 4.42
C LEU A 483 6.65 -24.02 4.16
N SER A 484 6.43 -23.17 5.15
CA SER A 484 6.85 -21.75 5.10
C SER A 484 8.28 -21.67 4.59
N GLY A 485 8.58 -20.78 3.64
CA GLY A 485 9.90 -20.66 3.02
C GLY A 485 11.04 -20.53 4.06
N GLY A 486 10.74 -19.99 5.25
CA GLY A 486 11.67 -19.95 6.38
C GLY A 486 11.99 -21.32 7.00
N ALA A 487 11.03 -22.25 7.04
CA ALA A 487 11.26 -23.63 7.47
C ALA A 487 12.06 -24.42 6.42
N ILE A 488 11.86 -24.14 5.13
CA ILE A 488 12.60 -24.78 4.04
C ILE A 488 14.08 -24.36 4.07
N ALA A 489 14.38 -23.07 4.27
CA ALA A 489 15.76 -22.59 4.41
C ALA A 489 16.47 -23.20 5.63
N GLY A 490 15.77 -23.30 6.78
CA GLY A 490 16.30 -23.92 7.99
C GLY A 490 16.58 -25.41 7.86
N ILE A 491 15.68 -26.17 7.21
CA ILE A 491 15.83 -27.61 7.00
C ILE A 491 16.99 -27.89 6.04
N VAL A 492 17.15 -27.10 4.97
CA VAL A 492 18.27 -27.27 4.02
C VAL A 492 19.62 -27.05 4.71
N ILE A 493 19.74 -26.00 5.53
CA ILE A 493 20.98 -25.72 6.28
C ILE A 493 21.27 -26.82 7.31
N ALA A 494 20.26 -27.29 8.04
CA ALA A 494 20.42 -28.38 9.01
C ALA A 494 20.87 -29.69 8.33
N VAL A 495 20.28 -30.03 7.18
CA VAL A 495 20.66 -31.22 6.40
C VAL A 495 22.09 -31.09 5.87
N LEU A 496 22.49 -29.92 5.35
CA LEU A 496 23.86 -29.69 4.88
C LEU A 496 24.90 -29.77 6.02
N LEU A 497 24.58 -29.26 7.22
CA LEU A 497 25.44 -29.37 8.40
C LEU A 497 25.56 -30.81 8.89
N VAL A 498 24.46 -31.58 8.88
CA VAL A 498 24.48 -33.00 9.26
C VAL A 498 25.28 -33.82 8.25
N LEU A 499 25.07 -33.61 6.94
CA LEU A 499 25.82 -34.30 5.89
C LEU A 499 27.31 -33.91 5.91
N GLY A 500 27.64 -32.64 6.12
CA GLY A 500 29.01 -32.17 6.27
C GLY A 500 29.69 -32.74 7.53
N GLY A 501 28.98 -32.80 8.65
CA GLY A 501 29.45 -33.40 9.90
C GLY A 501 29.66 -34.91 9.78
N LEU A 502 28.74 -35.63 9.12
CA LEU A 502 28.87 -37.06 8.87
C LEU A 502 30.05 -37.35 7.92
N GLY A 503 30.21 -36.55 6.87
CA GLY A 503 31.32 -36.67 5.92
C GLY A 503 32.68 -36.41 6.58
N GLY A 504 32.79 -35.38 7.42
CA GLY A 504 33.99 -35.08 8.20
C GLY A 504 34.31 -36.17 9.21
N PHE A 505 33.30 -36.69 9.91
CA PHE A 505 33.46 -37.78 10.86
C PHE A 505 33.91 -39.09 10.19
N LEU A 506 33.32 -39.45 9.05
CA LEU A 506 33.72 -40.62 8.27
C LEU A 506 35.13 -40.48 7.70
N GLY A 507 35.48 -39.29 7.18
CA GLY A 507 36.83 -38.99 6.69
C GLY A 507 37.89 -39.11 7.79
N TRP A 508 37.60 -38.60 8.99
CA TRP A 508 38.47 -38.76 10.16
C TRP A 508 38.53 -40.23 10.64
N TRP A 509 37.39 -40.91 10.68
CA TRP A 509 37.31 -42.30 11.15
C TRP A 509 38.12 -43.26 10.27
N PHE A 510 38.00 -43.16 8.94
CA PHE A 510 38.75 -44.03 8.02
C PHE A 510 40.19 -43.55 7.77
N GLY A 511 40.46 -42.24 7.83
CA GLY A 511 41.79 -41.68 7.57
C GLY A 511 42.74 -41.69 8.76
N CYS A 512 42.24 -41.44 9.98
CA CYS A 512 43.06 -41.26 11.17
C CYS A 512 43.03 -42.45 12.14
N ARG A 513 42.02 -43.32 12.08
CA ARG A 513 41.92 -44.50 12.97
C ARG A 513 42.56 -45.77 12.41
N GLY A 514 43.00 -45.73 11.14
CA GLY A 514 43.61 -46.85 10.42
C GLY A 514 45.15 -46.80 10.34
N LYS A 515 45.82 -46.00 11.17
CA LYS A 515 47.28 -45.95 11.25
C LYS A 515 47.78 -46.14 12.67
#